data_AF-A0A956CD86-F1
#
_entry.id   AF-A0A956CD86-F1
#
_cell.length_a   1.000
_cell.length_b   1.000
_cell.length_c   1.000
_cell.angle_alpha   90.00
_cell.angle_beta   90.00
_cell.angle_gamma   90.00
#
_symmetry.space_group_name_H-M   'P 1'
#
loop_
_entity.id
_entity.type
_entity.pdbx_description
1 polymer ?
#
loop_
_entity_poly.entity_id
_entity_poly.type
_entity_poly.pdbx_seq_one_letter_code
_entity_poly.pdbx_strand_id
1 'polypeptide(L)'
;MGSPRFDPSRAVKFDLASGQIDADGSRVVIPADAVMQLWRAAGEDAQRDFGRRIGTEIGRQIAEQLETPAEASIESVLEHLGGHLALLGFGSLSLERWGQALVLVVEGSPLDDALIAAVLEGAIQRGLGRDVHAVPLVPSRFLMTGATGAGRARGWLEEGVRWSEVIARLHERGDA
;
A
#
# COMPACT_ATOMS: atom_id res chain seq x y z
N MET A 1 5.28 9.19 -24.22
CA MET A 1 5.64 7.78 -24.46
C MET A 1 4.98 6.96 -23.36
N GLY A 2 4.45 5.77 -23.66
CA GLY A 2 3.78 4.97 -22.61
C GLY A 2 4.80 4.48 -21.59
N SER A 3 4.52 4.66 -20.30
CA SER A 3 5.33 4.06 -19.24
C SER A 3 5.41 2.54 -19.44
N PRO A 4 6.54 1.90 -19.10
CA PRO A 4 6.64 0.44 -19.16
C PRO A 4 5.53 -0.17 -18.31
N ARG A 5 4.88 -1.23 -18.81
CA ARG A 5 3.93 -2.00 -18.00
C ARG A 5 4.69 -2.85 -16.99
N PHE A 6 4.05 -3.13 -15.87
CA PHE A 6 4.59 -4.08 -14.91
C PHE A 6 4.73 -5.47 -15.55
N ASP A 7 5.94 -6.03 -15.52
CA ASP A 7 6.23 -7.38 -16.01
C ASP A 7 6.62 -8.28 -14.84
N PRO A 8 5.75 -9.20 -14.40
CA PRO A 8 6.06 -10.14 -13.32
C PRO A 8 7.00 -11.28 -13.77
N SER A 9 7.33 -11.37 -15.06
CA SER A 9 8.12 -12.46 -15.60
C SER A 9 9.48 -12.53 -14.92
N ARG A 10 9.78 -13.68 -14.31
CA ARG A 10 11.04 -13.94 -13.58
C ARG A 10 11.25 -13.07 -12.33
N ALA A 11 10.22 -12.40 -11.82
CA ALA A 11 10.34 -11.60 -10.60
C ALA A 11 10.65 -12.43 -9.35
N VAL A 12 10.29 -13.72 -9.34
CA VAL A 12 10.64 -14.66 -8.28
C VAL A 12 11.15 -15.97 -8.89
N LYS A 13 12.33 -16.42 -8.47
CA LYS A 13 12.92 -17.69 -8.84
C LYS A 13 13.07 -18.59 -7.62
N PHE A 14 12.50 -19.78 -7.72
CA PHE A 14 12.69 -20.86 -6.74
C PHE A 14 13.77 -21.81 -7.24
N ASP A 15 14.92 -21.82 -6.56
CA ASP A 15 15.92 -22.87 -6.73
C ASP A 15 15.66 -23.97 -5.70
N LEU A 16 14.94 -25.00 -6.13
CA LEU A 16 14.57 -26.13 -5.27
C LEU A 16 15.77 -27.02 -4.91
N ALA A 17 16.85 -26.98 -5.69
CA ALA A 17 18.03 -27.78 -5.42
C ALA A 17 18.85 -27.19 -4.26
N SER A 18 18.94 -25.86 -4.20
CA SER A 18 19.63 -25.15 -3.12
C SER A 18 18.70 -24.64 -2.01
N GLY A 19 17.39 -24.75 -2.18
CA GLY A 19 16.38 -24.23 -1.25
C GLY A 19 16.34 -22.69 -1.20
N GLN A 20 16.83 -22.03 -2.25
CA GLN A 20 16.95 -20.57 -2.30
C GLN A 20 15.80 -19.94 -3.07
N ILE A 21 15.42 -18.75 -2.63
CA ILE A 21 14.46 -17.87 -3.32
C ILE A 21 15.19 -16.59 -3.68
N ASP A 22 15.21 -16.28 -4.96
CA ASP A 22 15.78 -15.05 -5.50
C ASP A 22 14.66 -14.17 -6.07
N ALA A 23 14.55 -12.96 -5.55
CA ALA A 23 13.65 -11.92 -6.04
C ALA A 23 14.31 -10.57 -5.79
N ASP A 24 15.28 -10.22 -6.63
CA ASP A 24 16.20 -9.10 -6.44
C ASP A 24 16.94 -9.20 -5.09
N GLY A 25 17.51 -10.38 -4.84
CA GLY A 25 18.23 -10.72 -3.61
C GLY A 25 17.58 -11.87 -2.83
N SER A 26 18.23 -12.26 -1.74
CA SER A 26 17.77 -13.38 -0.90
C SER A 26 16.42 -13.09 -0.26
N ARG A 27 15.51 -14.07 -0.34
CA ARG A 27 14.18 -14.03 0.28
C ARG A 27 13.90 -15.30 1.07
N VAL A 28 12.93 -15.19 1.96
CA VAL A 28 12.34 -16.30 2.71
C VAL A 28 10.83 -16.26 2.58
N VAL A 29 10.19 -17.42 2.55
CA VAL A 29 8.73 -17.56 2.61
C VAL A 29 8.34 -17.83 4.06
N ILE A 30 7.41 -17.04 4.59
CA ILE A 30 6.96 -17.11 5.98
C ILE A 30 5.44 -17.30 5.98
N PRO A 31 4.88 -18.18 6.84
CA PRO A 31 3.44 -18.28 7.05
C PRO A 31 2.85 -16.93 7.48
N ALA A 32 1.75 -16.52 6.85
CA ALA A 32 1.13 -15.22 7.10
C ALA A 32 0.63 -15.08 8.55
N ASP A 33 0.11 -16.14 9.13
CA ASP A 33 -0.34 -16.20 10.54
C ASP A 33 0.82 -15.96 11.52
N ALA A 34 2.01 -16.50 11.26
CA ALA A 34 3.20 -16.25 12.05
C ALA A 34 3.64 -14.77 11.97
N VAL A 35 3.61 -14.17 10.77
CA VAL A 35 3.86 -12.73 10.61
C VAL A 35 2.83 -11.90 11.36
N MET A 36 1.55 -12.29 11.32
CA MET A 36 0.47 -11.63 12.06
C MET A 36 0.57 -11.77 13.57
N GLN A 37 1.07 -12.91 14.05
CA GLN A 37 1.37 -13.07 15.47
C GLN A 37 2.47 -12.09 15.93
N LEU A 38 3.57 -11.98 15.16
CA LEU A 38 4.65 -11.03 15.45
C LEU A 38 4.18 -9.58 15.36
N TRP A 39 3.43 -9.26 14.31
CA TRP A 39 2.85 -7.93 14.10
C TRP A 39 2.01 -7.50 15.30
N ARG A 40 1.06 -8.32 15.73
CA ARG A 40 0.16 -8.01 16.87
C ARG A 40 0.88 -7.96 18.21
N ALA A 41 2.01 -8.67 18.35
CA ALA A 41 2.84 -8.63 19.55
C ALA A 41 3.77 -7.40 19.58
N ALA A 42 3.98 -6.73 18.44
CA ALA A 42 4.82 -5.55 18.36
C ALA A 42 4.09 -4.30 18.90
N GLY A 43 4.84 -3.36 19.46
CA GLY A 43 4.30 -2.04 19.82
C GLY A 43 4.00 -1.19 18.58
N GLU A 44 3.16 -0.17 18.74
CA GLU A 44 2.66 0.69 17.65
C GLU A 44 3.78 1.28 16.79
N ASP A 45 4.88 1.72 17.41
CA ASP A 45 6.03 2.26 16.68
C ASP A 45 6.69 1.21 15.78
N ALA A 46 6.91 0.00 16.31
CA ALA A 46 7.51 -1.09 15.57
C ALA A 46 6.60 -1.59 14.44
N GLN A 47 5.28 -1.59 14.65
CA GLN A 47 4.30 -1.89 13.63
C GLN A 47 4.39 -0.88 12.47
N ARG A 48 4.26 0.41 12.79
CA ARG A 48 4.34 1.48 11.78
C ARG A 48 5.64 1.40 10.98
N ASP A 49 6.77 1.25 11.66
CA ASP A 49 8.09 1.20 11.01
C ASP A 49 8.26 -0.05 10.15
N PHE A 50 7.78 -1.21 10.60
CA PHE A 50 7.82 -2.46 9.84
C PHE A 50 7.04 -2.35 8.52
N GLY A 51 5.78 -1.90 8.60
CA GLY A 51 4.94 -1.74 7.40
C GLY A 51 5.48 -0.68 6.46
N ARG A 52 5.87 0.49 6.97
CA ARG A 52 6.46 1.56 6.17
C ARG A 52 7.75 1.13 5.48
N ARG A 53 8.57 0.31 6.13
CA ARG A 53 9.83 -0.17 5.53
C ARG A 53 9.57 -1.11 4.35
N ILE A 54 8.59 -2.01 4.45
CA ILE A 54 8.16 -2.85 3.31
C ILE A 54 7.66 -1.96 2.18
N GLY A 55 6.76 -1.02 2.48
CA GLY A 55 6.26 -0.06 1.51
C GLY A 55 7.37 0.74 0.83
N THR A 56 8.30 1.28 1.61
CA THR A 56 9.44 2.07 1.10
C THR A 56 10.27 1.30 0.08
N GLU A 57 10.51 0.01 0.32
CA GLU A 57 11.27 -0.81 -0.61
C GLU A 57 10.50 -1.03 -1.93
N ILE A 58 9.19 -1.29 -1.86
CA ILE A 58 8.33 -1.36 -3.05
C ILE A 58 8.37 -0.03 -3.81
N GLY A 59 8.22 1.10 -3.11
CA GLY A 59 8.26 2.42 -3.74
C GLY A 59 9.61 2.74 -4.39
N ARG A 60 10.73 2.24 -3.83
CA ARG A 60 12.07 2.34 -4.43
C ARG A 60 12.12 1.59 -5.76
N GLN A 61 11.63 0.34 -5.79
CA GLN A 61 11.59 -0.49 -7.00
C GLN A 61 10.74 0.16 -8.10
N ILE A 62 9.55 0.68 -7.74
CA ILE A 62 8.68 1.41 -8.67
C ILE A 62 9.39 2.64 -9.24
N ALA A 63 10.08 3.43 -8.41
CA ALA A 63 10.80 4.62 -8.87
C ALA A 63 11.95 4.28 -9.84
N GLU A 64 12.60 3.13 -9.65
CA GLU A 64 13.65 2.64 -10.55
C GLU A 64 13.09 2.18 -11.90
N GLN A 65 11.88 1.62 -11.91
CA GLN A 65 11.21 1.13 -13.13
C GLN A 65 10.57 2.25 -13.96
N LEU A 66 10.13 3.34 -13.33
CA LEU A 66 9.36 4.39 -14.01
C LEU A 66 10.18 5.41 -14.80
N GLU A 67 11.51 5.34 -14.81
CA GLU A 67 12.49 6.26 -15.46
C GLU A 67 12.36 7.76 -15.09
N THR A 68 11.17 8.36 -15.20
CA THR A 68 10.77 9.69 -14.71
C THR A 68 9.55 9.62 -13.77
N PRO A 69 9.71 9.21 -12.50
CA PRO A 69 8.60 9.07 -11.55
C PRO A 69 7.74 10.33 -11.37
N ALA A 70 8.34 11.51 -11.52
CA ALA A 70 7.66 12.80 -11.41
C ALA A 70 6.64 13.06 -12.54
N GLU A 71 6.79 12.38 -13.68
CA GLU A 71 5.92 12.51 -14.85
C GLU A 71 4.93 11.34 -14.99
N ALA A 72 5.10 10.30 -14.17
CA ALA A 72 4.24 9.13 -14.18
C ALA A 72 2.81 9.49 -13.73
N SER A 73 1.82 8.95 -14.44
CA SER A 73 0.43 9.03 -13.98
C SER A 73 0.24 8.20 -12.71
N ILE A 74 -0.76 8.58 -11.90
CA ILE A 74 -1.11 7.81 -10.71
C ILE A 74 -1.54 6.38 -11.08
N GLU A 75 -2.21 6.21 -12.22
CA GLU A 75 -2.59 4.89 -12.73
C GLU A 75 -1.39 4.01 -13.02
N SER A 76 -0.33 4.56 -13.64
CA SER A 76 0.91 3.83 -13.92
C SER A 76 1.60 3.38 -12.63
N VAL A 77 1.64 4.26 -11.62
CA VAL A 77 2.23 3.93 -10.32
C VAL A 77 1.41 2.87 -9.59
N LEU A 78 0.08 2.96 -9.63
CA LEU A 78 -0.80 1.98 -9.03
C LEU A 78 -0.76 0.62 -9.75
N GLU A 79 -0.54 0.61 -11.07
CA GLU A 79 -0.31 -0.64 -11.82
C GLU A 79 0.93 -1.38 -11.29
N HIS A 80 2.06 -0.67 -11.13
CA HIS A 80 3.28 -1.28 -10.58
C HIS A 80 3.12 -1.66 -9.11
N LEU A 81 2.53 -0.80 -8.29
CA LEU A 81 2.25 -1.08 -6.88
C LEU A 81 1.40 -2.34 -6.72
N GLY A 82 0.34 -2.47 -7.52
CA GLY A 82 -0.50 -3.67 -7.53
C GLY A 82 0.27 -4.92 -7.92
N GLY A 83 1.17 -4.82 -8.90
CA GLY A 83 2.09 -5.89 -9.28
C GLY A 83 2.99 -6.34 -8.13
N HIS A 84 3.64 -5.40 -7.43
CA HIS A 84 4.50 -5.70 -6.29
C HIS A 84 3.73 -6.31 -5.11
N LEU A 85 2.54 -5.78 -4.79
CA LEU A 85 1.68 -6.36 -3.74
C LEU A 85 1.28 -7.80 -4.08
N ALA A 86 0.93 -8.06 -5.34
CA ALA A 86 0.60 -9.41 -5.80
C ALA A 86 1.79 -10.37 -5.69
N LEU A 87 3.01 -9.94 -6.07
CA LEU A 87 4.23 -10.74 -5.93
C LEU A 87 4.56 -11.09 -4.48
N LEU A 88 4.28 -10.18 -3.55
CA LEU A 88 4.47 -10.41 -2.11
C LEU A 88 3.34 -11.25 -1.48
N GLY A 89 2.30 -11.59 -2.23
CA GLY A 89 1.13 -12.30 -1.72
C GLY A 89 0.23 -11.43 -0.83
N PHE A 90 0.29 -10.10 -0.98
CA PHE A 90 -0.48 -9.15 -0.17
C PHE A 90 -1.90 -8.91 -0.72
N GLY A 91 -2.22 -9.46 -1.90
CA GLY A 91 -3.52 -9.34 -2.55
C GLY A 91 -3.47 -8.53 -3.84
N SER A 92 -4.64 -8.19 -4.38
CA SER A 92 -4.80 -7.39 -5.59
C SER A 92 -5.20 -5.96 -5.27
N LEU A 93 -4.54 -4.99 -5.91
CA LEU A 93 -4.82 -3.57 -5.75
C LEU A 93 -5.78 -3.07 -6.84
N SER A 94 -6.75 -2.25 -6.46
CA SER A 94 -7.55 -1.44 -7.38
C SER A 94 -7.78 -0.03 -6.83
N LEU A 95 -8.29 0.87 -7.68
CA LEU A 95 -8.59 2.26 -7.35
C LEU A 95 -10.09 2.53 -7.51
N GLU A 96 -10.73 2.98 -6.44
CA GLU A 96 -12.06 3.57 -6.46
C GLU A 96 -11.94 5.11 -6.39
N ARG A 97 -12.57 5.82 -7.34
CA ARG A 97 -12.63 7.29 -7.35
C ARG A 97 -13.99 7.78 -6.84
N TRP A 98 -13.97 8.52 -5.74
CA TRP A 98 -15.15 9.09 -5.10
C TRP A 98 -15.10 10.62 -5.18
N GLY A 99 -15.49 11.17 -6.33
CA GLY A 99 -15.28 12.59 -6.62
C GLY A 99 -13.78 12.89 -6.75
N GLN A 100 -13.23 13.65 -5.79
CA GLN A 100 -11.78 13.91 -5.71
C GLN A 100 -11.05 12.94 -4.75
N ALA A 101 -11.79 12.22 -3.90
CA ALA A 101 -11.18 11.27 -2.98
C ALA A 101 -10.69 10.02 -3.72
N LEU A 102 -9.49 9.57 -3.35
CA LEU A 102 -8.88 8.35 -3.88
C LEU A 102 -8.95 7.26 -2.81
N VAL A 103 -9.65 6.17 -3.12
CA VAL A 103 -9.75 4.99 -2.25
C VAL A 103 -9.02 3.84 -2.93
N LEU A 104 -7.97 3.34 -2.28
CA LEU A 104 -7.30 2.12 -2.70
C LEU A 104 -8.00 0.91 -2.09
N VAL A 105 -8.15 -0.14 -2.88
CA VAL A 105 -8.75 -1.40 -2.44
C VAL A 105 -7.75 -2.53 -2.58
N VAL A 106 -7.43 -3.21 -1.48
CA VAL A 106 -6.53 -4.38 -1.46
C VAL A 106 -7.31 -5.63 -1.09
N GLU A 107 -7.74 -6.38 -2.10
CA GLU A 107 -8.57 -7.58 -1.93
C GLU A 107 -7.73 -8.85 -1.78
N GLY A 108 -8.22 -9.80 -0.99
CA GLY A 108 -7.59 -11.11 -0.82
C GLY A 108 -6.32 -11.11 0.05
N SER A 109 -6.05 -10.01 0.76
CA SER A 109 -4.90 -9.94 1.67
C SER A 109 -5.08 -10.87 2.89
N PRO A 110 -4.06 -11.65 3.27
CA PRO A 110 -4.06 -12.37 4.54
C PRO A 110 -3.61 -11.49 5.73
N LEU A 111 -3.30 -10.22 5.49
CA LEU A 111 -2.69 -9.30 6.46
C LEU A 111 -3.72 -8.34 7.06
N ASP A 112 -3.45 -7.84 8.26
CA ASP A 112 -4.30 -6.83 8.91
C ASP A 112 -4.27 -5.50 8.12
N ASP A 113 -5.40 -4.81 8.04
CA ASP A 113 -5.54 -3.53 7.31
C ASP A 113 -4.53 -2.47 7.78
N ALA A 114 -4.19 -2.46 9.07
CA ALA A 114 -3.20 -1.52 9.62
C ALA A 114 -1.80 -1.74 9.01
N LEU A 115 -1.41 -2.99 8.76
CA LEU A 115 -0.14 -3.29 8.08
C LEU A 115 -0.22 -2.83 6.62
N ILE A 116 -1.31 -3.17 5.92
CA ILE A 116 -1.50 -2.76 4.53
C ILE A 116 -1.47 -1.23 4.39
N ALA A 117 -2.15 -0.50 5.27
CA ALA A 117 -2.12 0.95 5.30
C ALA A 117 -0.68 1.49 5.43
N ALA A 118 0.10 0.97 6.38
CA ALA A 118 1.50 1.37 6.56
C ALA A 118 2.38 1.05 5.33
N VAL A 119 2.12 -0.08 4.66
CA VAL A 119 2.79 -0.45 3.39
C VAL A 119 2.43 0.54 2.28
N LEU A 120 1.14 0.87 2.11
CA LEU A 120 0.69 1.83 1.10
C LEU A 120 1.30 3.22 1.34
N GLU A 121 1.34 3.69 2.59
CA GLU A 121 1.98 4.96 2.96
C GLU A 121 3.46 4.97 2.55
N GLY A 122 4.23 3.94 2.94
CA GLY A 122 5.65 3.86 2.61
C GLY A 122 5.91 3.79 1.11
N ALA A 123 5.10 3.01 0.38
CA ALA A 123 5.25 2.84 -1.07
C ALA A 123 4.94 4.12 -1.83
N ILE A 124 3.86 4.81 -1.48
CA ILE A 124 3.47 6.04 -2.17
C ILE A 124 4.42 7.19 -1.79
N GLN A 125 4.83 7.29 -0.53
CA GLN A 125 5.79 8.30 -0.11
C GLN A 125 7.10 8.16 -0.88
N ARG A 126 7.63 6.93 -1.01
CA ARG A 126 8.89 6.70 -1.72
C ARG A 126 8.74 6.76 -3.25
N GLY A 127 7.67 6.18 -3.79
CA GLY A 127 7.44 6.06 -5.23
C GLY A 127 6.97 7.36 -5.90
N LEU A 128 6.18 8.18 -5.20
CA LEU A 128 5.62 9.43 -5.72
C LEU A 128 6.20 10.70 -5.09
N GLY A 129 7.00 10.59 -4.02
CA GLY A 129 7.48 11.74 -3.26
C GLY A 129 6.36 12.54 -2.58
N ARG A 130 5.19 11.93 -2.40
CA ARG A 130 4.01 12.58 -1.80
C ARG A 130 3.83 12.10 -0.38
N ASP A 131 3.69 13.04 0.54
CA ASP A 131 3.33 12.71 1.92
C ASP A 131 1.82 12.43 1.98
N VAL A 132 1.47 11.16 2.02
CA VAL A 132 0.09 10.68 2.08
C VAL A 132 -0.09 9.73 3.25
N HIS A 133 -1.30 9.70 3.74
CA HIS A 133 -1.76 8.76 4.75
C HIS A 133 -2.81 7.84 4.16
N ALA A 134 -2.72 6.57 4.55
CA ALA A 134 -3.73 5.56 4.24
C ALA A 134 -4.59 5.37 5.49
N VAL A 135 -5.87 5.76 5.40
CA VAL A 135 -6.84 5.56 6.49
C VAL A 135 -7.71 4.36 6.14
N PRO A 136 -7.63 3.24 6.90
CA PRO A 136 -8.58 2.14 6.75
C PRO A 136 -10.01 2.65 7.00
N LEU A 137 -10.88 2.48 6.01
CA LEU A 137 -12.28 2.89 6.08
C LEU A 137 -13.17 1.73 6.53
N VAL A 138 -12.97 0.60 5.89
CA VAL A 138 -13.60 -0.71 6.08
C VAL A 138 -12.61 -1.76 5.60
N PRO A 139 -12.81 -3.07 5.87
CA PRO A 139 -11.91 -4.11 5.40
C PRO A 139 -11.52 -3.93 3.94
N SER A 140 -10.22 -4.01 3.66
CA SER A 140 -9.61 -3.86 2.34
C SER A 140 -9.72 -2.47 1.69
N ARG A 141 -10.34 -1.44 2.30
CA ARG A 141 -10.49 -0.10 1.69
C ARG A 141 -9.73 0.97 2.46
N PHE A 142 -8.90 1.72 1.74
CA PHE A 142 -7.99 2.71 2.29
C PHE A 142 -8.19 4.06 1.61
N LEU A 143 -8.65 5.04 2.37
CA LEU A 143 -8.66 6.43 1.90
C LEU A 143 -7.23 6.96 1.86
N MET A 144 -6.84 7.52 0.72
CA MET A 144 -5.57 8.21 0.54
C MET A 144 -5.77 9.71 0.69
N THR A 145 -5.19 10.32 1.73
CA THR A 145 -5.36 11.75 2.02
C THR A 145 -4.11 12.34 2.69
N GLY A 146 -4.04 13.66 2.85
CA GLY A 146 -2.99 14.34 3.62
C GLY A 146 -3.18 14.21 5.15
N ALA A 147 -2.20 14.66 5.92
CA ALA A 147 -2.18 14.49 7.39
C ALA A 147 -3.44 15.07 8.08
N THR A 148 -3.89 16.26 7.67
CA THR A 148 -5.09 16.90 8.21
C THR A 148 -6.36 16.10 7.91
N GLY A 149 -6.53 15.66 6.66
CA GLY A 149 -7.66 14.84 6.25
C GLY A 149 -7.67 13.50 6.97
N ALA A 150 -6.51 12.89 7.15
CA ALA A 150 -6.35 11.63 7.86
C ALA A 150 -6.74 11.73 9.34
N GLY A 151 -6.30 12.78 10.04
CA GLY A 151 -6.67 13.02 11.43
C GLY A 151 -8.19 13.18 11.62
N ARG A 152 -8.84 13.91 10.71
CA ARG A 152 -10.31 14.08 10.73
C ARG A 152 -11.06 12.80 10.41
N ALA A 153 -10.61 12.07 9.38
CA ALA A 153 -11.20 10.80 8.99
C ALA A 153 -11.19 9.80 10.15
N ARG A 154 -10.03 9.65 10.82
CA ARG A 154 -9.89 8.77 11.99
C ARG A 154 -10.84 9.20 13.12
N GLY A 155 -10.86 10.48 13.47
CA GLY A 155 -11.76 11.00 14.51
C GLY A 155 -13.24 10.72 14.22
N TRP A 156 -13.70 10.94 12.98
CA TRP A 156 -15.09 10.65 12.62
C TRP A 156 -15.41 9.14 12.59
N LEU A 157 -14.47 8.30 12.16
CA LEU A 157 -14.65 6.84 12.19
C LEU A 157 -14.74 6.33 13.63
N GLU A 158 -13.92 6.87 14.54
CA GLU A 158 -13.97 6.58 15.98
C GLU A 158 -15.31 7.02 16.61
N GLU A 159 -15.89 8.12 16.13
CA GLU A 159 -17.24 8.58 16.50
C GLU A 159 -18.38 7.73 15.88
N GLY A 160 -18.05 6.74 15.03
CA GLY A 160 -19.03 5.86 14.38
C GLY A 160 -19.68 6.45 13.13
N VAL A 161 -19.15 7.53 12.57
CA VAL A 161 -19.61 8.07 11.29
C VAL A 161 -19.34 7.05 10.18
N ARG A 162 -20.34 6.83 9.31
CA ARG A 162 -20.18 5.90 8.19
C ARG A 162 -19.09 6.39 7.23
N TRP A 163 -18.26 5.48 6.75
CA TRP A 163 -17.12 5.82 5.87
C TRP A 163 -17.52 6.62 4.62
N SER A 164 -18.68 6.32 4.02
CA SER A 164 -19.18 7.07 2.85
C SER A 164 -19.46 8.53 3.19
N GLU A 165 -19.91 8.80 4.41
CA GLU A 165 -20.13 10.15 4.91
C GLU A 165 -18.81 10.83 5.31
N VAL A 166 -17.82 10.08 5.82
CA VAL A 166 -16.46 10.60 6.02
C VAL A 166 -15.87 11.14 4.72
N ILE A 167 -15.97 10.38 3.63
CA ILE A 167 -15.51 10.82 2.31
C ILE A 167 -16.26 12.08 1.85
N ALA A 168 -17.58 12.10 1.98
CA ALA A 168 -18.39 13.27 1.61
C ALA A 168 -17.97 14.53 2.38
N ARG A 169 -17.78 14.42 3.70
CA ARG A 169 -17.36 15.53 4.58
C ARG A 169 -15.95 16.04 4.29
N LEU A 170 -15.04 15.18 3.87
CA LEU A 170 -13.69 15.59 3.43
C LEU A 170 -13.74 16.29 2.06
N HIS A 171 -14.58 15.78 1.15
CA HIS A 171 -14.76 16.36 -0.17
C HIS A 171 -15.29 17.80 -0.10
N GLU A 172 -16.31 18.05 0.72
CA GLU A 172 -16.84 19.41 0.94
C GLU A 172 -15.80 20.40 1.48
N ARG A 173 -14.76 19.90 2.16
CA ARG A 173 -13.72 20.71 2.80
C ARG A 173 -12.44 20.84 1.97
N GLY A 174 -12.32 20.10 0.87
CA GLY A 174 -11.11 20.07 0.04
C GLY A 174 -9.94 19.28 0.66
N ASP A 175 -10.23 18.40 1.63
CA ASP A 175 -9.24 17.58 2.34
C ASP A 175 -9.30 16.09 1.94
N ALA A 176 -10.06 15.78 0.88
CA ALA A 176 -10.26 14.43 0.36
C ALA A 176 -9.09 13.96 -0.51
#